data_AF-A0A2I4AKG4-F1
#
_entry.id   AF-A0A2I4AKG4-F1
#
_cell.length_a   1.000
_cell.length_b   1.000
_cell.length_c   1.000
_cell.angle_alpha   90.00
_cell.angle_beta   90.00
_cell.angle_gamma   90.00
#
_symmetry.space_group_name_H-M   'P 1'
#
loop_
_entity.id
_entity.type
_entity.pdbx_description
1 polymer ?
#
loop_
_entity_poly.entity_id
_entity_poly.type
_entity_poly.pdbx_seq_one_letter_code
_entity_poly.pdbx_strand_id
1 'polypeptide(L)'
;RCHPGPCPPCRQVCGLALPGCRHTCPQPCHDLVLVRSQQVQLAGPWEQPSEPAFVKKALPCPPCQVPIPTSCFGEHEVSPVLCHSQGGWSCGRSCGRPLACGNHSCSRECHLVTEGNKCEVCEEGCSKPRPPGCTHSCPRPCHPGDCPPCSHMTRLRCHCRISLLYVECTKLSSADEQMKVQLSSCSNQCPKELSCGHRCKQVCHPGVCEETCQQRVKLRCPCRRIRKEVVCSLQALCDLQCDDVCREQQKKVSQVKEAELRAAEEEEQRKLQTSDLV
;
A
#
# COMPACT_ATOMS: atom_id res chain seq x y z
N ARG A 1 48.69 71.42 29.30
CA ARG A 1 48.51 72.87 29.05
C ARG A 1 47.01 73.15 29.16
N CYS A 2 46.59 74.04 30.06
CA CYS A 2 45.18 74.43 30.18
C CYS A 2 44.83 75.45 29.07
N HIS A 3 43.59 75.42 28.58
CA HIS A 3 43.09 76.37 27.58
C HIS A 3 41.80 77.03 28.09
N PRO A 4 41.50 78.28 27.68
CA PRO A 4 40.20 78.89 27.94
C PRO A 4 39.10 78.22 27.09
N GLY A 5 37.90 78.09 27.64
CA GLY A 5 36.75 77.47 26.97
C GLY A 5 36.50 75.99 27.30
N PRO A 6 35.36 75.42 26.87
CA PRO A 6 35.03 74.02 27.13
C PRO A 6 36.04 73.09 26.47
N CYS A 7 36.45 72.02 27.17
CA CYS A 7 37.40 71.05 26.65
C CYS A 7 36.93 70.49 25.30
N PRO A 8 37.81 70.40 24.29
CA PRO A 8 37.46 69.80 23.01
C PRO A 8 37.02 68.34 23.21
N PRO A 9 36.15 67.81 22.34
CA PRO A 9 35.74 66.42 22.43
C PRO A 9 36.95 65.49 22.29
N CYS A 10 36.92 64.40 23.05
CA CYS A 10 37.98 63.41 23.04
C CYS A 10 38.05 62.75 21.65
N ARG A 11 39.23 62.75 21.03
CA ARG A 11 39.49 62.12 19.73
C ARG A 11 40.06 60.70 19.84
N GLN A 12 40.27 60.21 21.07
CA GLN A 12 40.73 58.85 21.30
C GLN A 12 39.64 57.86 20.94
N VAL A 13 40.03 56.67 20.47
CA VAL A 13 39.09 55.56 20.28
C VAL A 13 38.59 55.12 21.65
N CYS A 14 37.29 54.85 21.76
CA CYS A 14 36.64 54.44 23.00
C CYS A 14 37.31 53.19 23.61
N GLY A 15 37.56 52.14 22.80
CA GLY A 15 38.34 50.98 23.23
C GLY A 15 37.67 50.07 24.26
N LEU A 16 36.49 50.45 24.78
CA LEU A 16 35.70 49.62 25.69
C LEU A 16 35.29 48.30 25.02
N ALA A 17 35.31 47.22 25.80
CA ALA A 17 34.81 45.92 25.37
C ALA A 17 33.28 46.00 25.15
N LEU A 18 32.83 45.65 23.95
CA LEU A 18 31.42 45.67 23.62
C LEU A 18 30.69 44.54 24.36
N PRO A 19 29.54 44.82 25.00
CA PRO A 19 28.78 43.80 25.72
C PRO A 19 28.35 42.68 24.77
N GLY A 20 28.58 41.42 25.17
CA GLY A 20 28.17 40.25 24.39
C GLY A 20 29.14 39.78 23.30
N CYS A 21 30.32 40.40 23.15
CA CYS A 21 31.37 39.89 22.27
C CYS A 21 32.77 40.24 22.77
N ARG A 22 33.81 39.67 22.14
CA ARG A 22 35.22 39.95 22.45
C ARG A 22 35.81 41.15 21.70
N HIS A 23 34.97 41.95 21.04
CA HIS A 23 35.41 43.08 20.21
C HIS A 23 35.37 44.40 20.99
N THR A 24 36.26 45.32 20.64
CA THR A 24 36.34 46.66 21.23
C THR A 24 35.61 47.69 20.39
N CYS A 25 35.08 48.74 21.03
CA CYS A 25 34.40 49.83 20.35
C CYS A 25 35.38 50.65 19.48
N PRO A 26 35.20 50.70 18.14
CA PRO A 26 36.07 51.46 17.24
C PRO A 26 35.69 52.95 17.13
N GLN A 27 34.60 53.37 17.78
CA GLN A 27 34.13 54.76 17.71
C GLN A 27 35.02 55.70 18.53
N PRO A 28 35.06 57.01 18.20
CA PRO A 28 35.64 58.00 19.08
C PRO A 28 34.96 57.97 20.45
N CYS A 29 35.72 58.36 21.48
CA CYS A 29 35.28 58.40 22.87
C CYS A 29 33.95 59.18 22.98
N HIS A 30 32.95 58.50 23.52
CA HIS A 30 31.58 58.99 23.63
C HIS A 30 31.15 59.19 25.08
N ASP A 31 32.09 59.34 26.01
CA ASP A 31 31.82 59.58 27.44
C ASP A 31 31.35 61.02 27.72
N LEU A 32 31.74 61.97 26.85
CA LEU A 32 31.51 63.41 27.03
C LEU A 32 30.82 64.02 25.82
N VAL A 33 29.69 63.46 25.40
CA VAL A 33 28.90 63.98 24.28
C VAL A 33 27.93 65.05 24.79
N LEU A 34 27.88 66.20 24.13
CA LEU A 34 26.93 67.27 24.40
C LEU A 34 25.57 66.91 23.77
N VAL A 35 24.62 66.53 24.60
CA VAL A 35 23.25 66.20 24.17
C VAL A 35 22.31 67.33 24.56
N ARG A 36 21.43 67.75 23.64
CA ARG A 36 20.39 68.74 23.88
C ARG A 36 19.39 68.19 24.91
N SER A 37 19.29 68.83 26.08
CA SER A 37 18.25 68.52 27.08
C SER A 37 16.89 69.00 26.56
N GLN A 38 15.89 68.12 26.63
CA GLN A 38 14.49 68.46 26.33
C GLN A 38 13.74 68.98 27.56
N GLN A 39 14.31 68.81 28.76
CA GLN A 39 13.72 69.33 29.99
C GLN A 39 14.27 70.74 30.23
N VAL A 40 13.46 71.73 29.89
CA VAL A 40 13.58 73.07 30.45
C VAL A 40 12.57 73.14 31.59
N GLN A 41 13.04 73.07 32.83
CA GLN A 41 12.19 73.38 33.98
C GLN A 41 11.97 74.90 33.96
N LEU A 42 10.80 75.34 33.50
CA LEU A 42 10.40 76.74 33.55
C LEU A 42 9.93 77.06 34.97
N ALA A 43 10.51 78.08 35.62
CA ALA A 43 10.18 78.42 36.99
C ALA A 43 8.83 79.16 37.10
N GLY A 44 8.23 79.57 35.98
CA GLY A 44 6.86 80.09 35.94
C GLY A 44 6.20 80.10 34.55
N PRO A 45 4.89 80.40 34.47
CA PRO A 45 4.07 80.27 33.24
C PRO A 45 4.40 81.24 32.10
N TRP A 46 5.20 82.28 32.33
CA TRP A 46 5.49 83.36 31.36
C TRP A 46 6.96 83.43 30.93
N GLU A 47 7.81 82.49 31.39
CA GLU A 47 9.20 82.41 30.94
C GLU A 47 9.29 81.68 29.60
N GLN A 48 9.94 82.32 28.63
CA GLN A 48 10.31 81.65 27.38
C GLN A 48 11.52 80.74 27.65
N PRO A 49 11.57 79.52 27.09
CA PRO A 49 12.76 78.68 27.20
C PRO A 49 13.98 79.42 26.66
N SER A 50 14.96 79.69 27.51
CA SER A 50 16.29 80.08 27.05
C SER A 50 16.93 78.92 26.28
N GLU A 51 17.96 79.23 25.50
CA GLU A 51 18.69 78.34 24.59
C GLU A 51 18.80 76.90 25.12
N PRO A 52 18.67 75.89 24.24
CA PRO A 52 18.62 74.50 24.68
C PRO A 52 19.79 74.14 25.60
N ALA A 53 19.49 73.77 26.84
CA ALA A 53 20.51 73.36 27.80
C ALA A 53 21.23 72.10 27.27
N PHE A 54 22.49 72.22 26.88
CA PHE A 54 23.31 71.08 26.49
C PHE A 54 23.91 70.43 27.74
N VAL A 55 23.65 69.13 27.94
CA VAL A 55 24.18 68.36 29.06
C VAL A 55 25.21 67.37 28.52
N LYS A 56 26.35 67.24 29.22
CA LYS A 56 27.36 66.22 28.93
C LYS A 56 26.85 64.87 29.43
N LYS A 57 26.68 63.90 28.53
CA LYS A 57 26.29 62.52 28.87
C LYS A 57 27.15 61.53 28.10
N ALA A 58 27.44 60.40 28.73
CA ALA A 58 28.03 59.25 28.06
C ALA A 58 26.95 58.56 27.21
N LEU A 59 27.20 58.41 25.91
CA LEU A 59 26.33 57.63 25.04
C LEU A 59 26.73 56.15 25.12
N PRO A 60 25.77 55.21 25.02
CA PRO A 60 26.10 53.79 24.98
C PRO A 60 26.91 53.45 23.74
N CYS A 61 27.82 52.47 23.86
CA CYS A 61 28.55 51.94 22.72
C CYS A 61 27.57 51.38 21.67
N PRO A 62 27.80 51.63 20.36
CA PRO A 62 26.99 51.02 19.32
C PRO A 62 27.22 49.50 19.26
N PRO A 63 26.28 48.74 18.66
CA PRO A 63 26.43 47.31 18.46
C PRO A 63 27.67 46.97 17.63
N CYS A 64 28.24 45.79 17.87
CA CYS A 64 29.44 45.34 17.17
C CYS A 64 29.21 45.09 15.67
N GLN A 65 29.95 45.79 14.82
CA GLN A 65 29.88 45.67 13.36
C GLN A 65 31.00 44.80 12.75
N VAL A 66 31.78 44.09 13.58
CA VAL A 66 32.85 43.22 13.07
C VAL A 66 32.22 42.02 12.34
N PRO A 67 32.56 41.75 11.06
CA PRO A 67 32.06 40.59 10.34
C PRO A 67 32.71 39.31 10.89
N ILE A 68 31.89 38.33 11.25
CA ILE A 68 32.33 37.03 11.74
C ILE A 68 31.85 35.92 10.80
N PRO A 69 32.71 34.92 10.48
CA PRO A 69 32.31 33.80 9.65
C PRO A 69 31.23 32.99 10.36
N THR A 70 30.04 32.94 9.76
CA THR A 70 28.85 32.29 10.36
C THR A 70 28.17 31.40 9.35
N SER A 71 27.90 30.15 9.73
CA SER A 71 27.14 29.20 8.92
C SER A 71 25.65 29.56 8.90
N CYS A 72 24.97 29.27 7.79
CA CYS A 72 23.52 29.35 7.72
C CYS A 72 22.85 28.31 8.65
N PHE A 73 21.54 28.43 8.89
CA PHE A 73 20.79 27.49 9.77
C PHE A 73 20.87 26.02 9.34
N GLY A 74 21.11 25.76 8.06
CA GLY A 74 21.25 24.43 7.47
C GLY A 74 22.68 23.98 7.22
N GLU A 75 23.69 24.76 7.66
CA GLU A 75 25.11 24.50 7.43
C GLU A 75 25.51 24.33 5.95
N HIS A 76 24.73 24.91 5.03
CA HIS A 76 24.99 24.83 3.58
C HIS A 76 26.19 25.69 3.15
N GLU A 77 26.35 26.87 3.76
CA GLU A 77 27.43 27.81 3.42
C GLU A 77 27.78 28.72 4.60
N VAL A 78 28.98 29.32 4.54
CA VAL A 78 29.53 30.22 5.56
C VAL A 78 29.67 31.61 4.95
N SER A 79 29.06 32.60 5.59
CA SER A 79 29.08 34.01 5.15
C SER A 79 29.49 34.94 6.29
N PRO A 80 30.21 36.05 6.02
CA PRO A 80 30.55 37.02 7.05
C PRO A 80 29.31 37.84 7.47
N VAL A 81 28.77 37.58 8.66
CA VAL A 81 27.65 38.35 9.24
C VAL A 81 28.17 39.24 10.37
N LEU A 82 27.48 40.35 10.66
CA LEU A 82 27.90 41.26 11.74
C LEU A 82 27.82 40.57 13.10
N CYS A 83 28.82 40.76 13.95
CA CYS A 83 28.91 40.11 15.26
C CYS A 83 27.71 40.40 16.16
N HIS A 84 27.10 41.58 16.07
CA HIS A 84 25.89 41.93 16.84
C HIS A 84 24.67 41.09 16.45
N SER A 85 24.58 40.63 15.20
CA SER A 85 23.38 39.94 14.67
C SER A 85 23.11 38.59 15.34
N GLN A 86 24.12 37.99 15.99
CA GLN A 86 24.12 36.78 16.86
C GLN A 86 23.18 35.61 16.51
N GLY A 87 22.66 35.56 15.30
CA GLY A 87 21.76 34.54 14.81
C GLY A 87 22.31 34.01 13.50
N GLY A 88 22.22 32.70 13.31
CA GLY A 88 22.36 32.12 12.00
C GLY A 88 21.43 32.81 11.00
N TRP A 89 21.69 32.60 9.72
CA TRP A 89 20.94 33.24 8.64
C TRP A 89 20.38 32.17 7.70
N SER A 90 19.37 32.54 6.91
CA SER A 90 18.86 31.69 5.84
C SER A 90 19.61 31.99 4.55
N CYS A 91 20.20 30.97 3.93
CA CYS A 91 20.85 31.11 2.63
C CYS A 91 19.88 31.00 1.43
N GLY A 92 18.58 30.79 1.67
CA GLY A 92 17.58 30.59 0.62
C GLY A 92 17.67 29.26 -0.14
N ARG A 93 18.70 28.44 0.10
CA ARG A 93 18.77 27.06 -0.44
C ARG A 93 17.74 26.16 0.24
N SER A 94 17.37 25.04 -0.39
CA SER A 94 16.51 24.04 0.26
C SER A 94 17.17 23.49 1.52
N CYS A 95 16.37 23.28 2.56
CA CYS A 95 16.82 22.86 3.89
C CYS A 95 17.60 21.53 3.83
N GLY A 96 17.11 20.56 3.05
CA GLY A 96 17.80 19.30 2.80
C GLY A 96 17.83 18.33 3.99
N ARG A 97 17.29 18.71 5.16
CA ARG A 97 17.21 17.82 6.33
C ARG A 97 16.30 16.62 6.05
N PRO A 98 16.68 15.40 6.47
CA PRO A 98 15.86 14.21 6.27
C PRO A 98 14.56 14.33 7.06
N LEU A 99 13.45 14.05 6.38
CA LEU A 99 12.12 14.02 6.98
C LEU A 99 11.94 12.74 7.79
N ALA A 100 10.91 12.71 8.65
CA ALA A 100 10.59 11.55 9.50
C ALA A 100 10.31 10.26 8.71
N CYS A 101 9.98 10.37 7.41
CA CYS A 101 9.79 9.23 6.53
C CYS A 101 11.10 8.53 6.11
N GLY A 102 12.25 9.18 6.31
CA GLY A 102 13.58 8.62 6.04
C GLY A 102 14.00 8.55 4.57
N ASN A 103 13.08 8.76 3.62
CA ASN A 103 13.39 8.71 2.18
C ASN A 103 13.36 10.07 1.48
N HIS A 104 12.79 11.10 2.12
CA HIS A 104 12.67 12.44 1.56
C HIS A 104 13.35 13.47 2.45
N SER A 105 13.74 14.58 1.85
CA SER A 105 14.38 15.72 2.51
C SER A 105 13.49 16.96 2.43
N CYS A 106 13.58 17.84 3.43
CA CYS A 106 12.85 19.09 3.49
C CYS A 106 13.21 20.01 2.31
N SER A 107 12.20 20.35 1.49
CA SER A 107 12.29 21.23 0.32
C SER A 107 12.14 22.71 0.65
N ARG A 108 11.62 23.04 1.84
CA ARG A 108 11.52 24.42 2.35
C ARG A 108 12.89 25.11 2.31
N GLU A 109 12.89 26.42 2.14
CA GLU A 109 14.11 27.23 2.25
C GLU A 109 14.78 27.03 3.62
N CYS A 110 16.10 27.23 3.66
CA CYS A 110 16.93 27.09 4.84
C CYS A 110 16.31 27.87 6.01
N HIS A 111 15.85 27.16 7.03
CA HIS A 111 15.13 27.76 8.15
C HIS A 111 15.69 27.26 9.47
N LEU A 112 15.49 28.04 10.51
CA LEU A 112 15.81 27.62 11.87
C LEU A 112 14.77 26.58 12.32
N VAL A 113 15.23 25.38 12.66
CA VAL A 113 14.37 24.32 13.18
C VAL A 113 14.17 24.51 14.68
N THR A 114 13.00 25.01 15.06
CA THR A 114 12.55 25.16 16.46
C THR A 114 11.24 24.38 16.68
N GLU A 115 10.72 24.39 17.91
CA GLU A 115 9.44 23.71 18.21
C GLU A 115 8.26 24.23 17.37
N GLY A 116 8.26 25.52 17.01
CA GLY A 116 7.23 26.15 16.17
C GLY A 116 7.55 26.20 14.67
N ASN A 117 8.78 25.89 14.24
CA ASN A 117 9.19 25.96 12.83
C ASN A 117 9.93 24.68 12.41
N LYS A 118 9.20 23.55 12.40
CA LYS A 118 9.73 22.23 12.05
C LYS A 118 9.83 22.06 10.53
N CYS A 119 10.65 21.11 10.08
CA CYS A 119 10.65 20.71 8.68
C CYS A 119 9.26 20.20 8.24
N GLU A 120 8.98 20.27 6.95
CA GLU A 120 7.71 19.81 6.39
C GLU A 120 7.45 18.32 6.66
N VAL A 121 6.18 17.94 6.65
CA VAL A 121 5.80 16.53 6.73
C VAL A 121 5.72 15.99 5.31
N CYS A 122 6.24 14.79 5.11
CA CYS A 122 6.12 14.15 3.80
C CYS A 122 4.68 13.69 3.57
N GLU A 123 4.05 14.25 2.54
CA GLU A 123 2.69 13.87 2.10
C GLU A 123 2.70 12.96 0.86
N GLU A 124 3.89 12.61 0.36
CA GLU A 124 4.03 11.77 -0.82
C GLU A 124 3.71 10.29 -0.52
N GLY A 125 3.22 9.58 -1.55
CA GLY A 125 3.02 8.14 -1.50
C GLY A 125 4.33 7.37 -1.41
N CYS A 126 4.28 6.15 -0.86
CA CYS A 126 5.46 5.29 -0.83
C CYS A 126 5.78 4.73 -2.23
N SER A 127 6.95 5.12 -2.75
CA SER A 127 7.47 4.70 -4.07
C SER A 127 8.44 3.51 -4.00
N LYS A 128 8.60 2.88 -2.82
CA LYS A 128 9.48 1.72 -2.66
C LYS A 128 8.91 0.53 -3.43
N PRO A 129 9.72 -0.17 -4.25
CA PRO A 129 9.27 -1.39 -4.90
C PRO A 129 8.97 -2.44 -3.83
N ARG A 130 7.86 -3.15 -4.02
CA ARG A 130 7.52 -4.30 -3.18
C ARG A 130 8.45 -5.48 -3.47
N PRO A 131 8.55 -6.46 -2.55
CA PRO A 131 9.28 -7.70 -2.79
C PRO A 131 8.82 -8.42 -4.08
N PRO A 132 9.70 -9.26 -4.66
CA PRO A 132 9.42 -9.92 -5.95
C PRO A 132 8.12 -10.72 -5.90
N GLY A 133 7.31 -10.59 -6.96
CA GLY A 133 6.00 -11.24 -7.06
C GLY A 133 4.81 -10.33 -6.75
N CYS A 134 5.02 -9.11 -6.25
CA CYS A 134 3.96 -8.11 -6.07
C CYS A 134 4.22 -6.86 -6.92
N THR A 135 3.35 -6.58 -7.89
CA THR A 135 3.44 -5.39 -8.76
C THR A 135 2.60 -4.21 -8.27
N HIS A 136 2.01 -4.30 -7.07
CA HIS A 136 1.11 -3.28 -6.55
C HIS A 136 1.87 -2.19 -5.79
N SER A 137 1.43 -0.94 -5.94
CA SER A 137 1.98 0.17 -5.15
C SER A 137 1.62 0.04 -3.67
N CYS A 138 2.42 0.66 -2.80
CA CYS A 138 2.08 0.75 -1.38
C CYS A 138 0.98 1.81 -1.17
N PRO A 139 -0.15 1.49 -0.51
CA PRO A 139 -1.22 2.46 -0.27
C PRO A 139 -0.90 3.43 0.88
N ARG A 140 0.23 3.23 1.59
CA ARG A 140 0.62 4.11 2.69
C ARG A 140 1.41 5.32 2.17
N PRO A 141 1.35 6.46 2.89
CA PRO A 141 2.29 7.54 2.67
C PRO A 141 3.73 7.04 2.89
N CYS A 142 4.69 7.84 2.45
CA CYS A 142 6.10 7.57 2.63
C CYS A 142 6.39 7.25 4.10
N HIS A 143 7.00 6.09 4.34
CA HIS A 143 7.22 5.57 5.68
C HIS A 143 8.68 5.10 5.82
N PRO A 144 9.20 5.11 7.06
CA PRO A 144 10.49 4.49 7.33
C PRO A 144 10.36 2.96 7.24
N GLY A 145 11.46 2.28 6.89
CA GLY A 145 11.53 0.82 6.83
C GLY A 145 10.81 0.17 5.63
N ASP A 146 10.50 -1.12 5.79
CA ASP A 146 9.89 -1.99 4.77
C ASP A 146 8.38 -1.80 4.66
N CYS A 147 7.84 -2.01 3.46
CA CYS A 147 6.41 -1.89 3.21
C CYS A 147 5.64 -3.03 3.88
N PRO A 148 4.44 -2.75 4.46
CA PRO A 148 3.58 -3.81 4.99
C PRO A 148 3.13 -4.77 3.89
N PRO A 149 2.73 -6.01 4.21
CA PRO A 149 2.24 -6.98 3.24
C PRO A 149 1.09 -6.42 2.38
N CYS A 150 1.04 -6.86 1.12
CA CYS A 150 0.02 -6.40 0.16
C CYS A 150 -1.37 -6.97 0.50
N SER A 151 -2.36 -6.09 0.71
CA SER A 151 -3.76 -6.46 0.97
C SER A 151 -4.63 -6.55 -0.30
N HIS A 152 -4.05 -6.38 -1.48
CA HIS A 152 -4.82 -6.47 -2.73
C HIS A 152 -5.29 -7.90 -3.01
N MET A 153 -6.56 -8.02 -3.35
CA MET A 153 -7.15 -9.27 -3.83
C MET A 153 -6.94 -9.42 -5.33
N THR A 154 -6.20 -10.45 -5.72
CA THR A 154 -5.93 -10.79 -7.12
C THR A 154 -7.00 -11.74 -7.62
N ARG A 155 -7.49 -11.48 -8.83
CA ARG A 155 -8.48 -12.33 -9.51
C ARG A 155 -7.75 -13.40 -10.31
N LEU A 156 -7.98 -14.66 -9.98
CA LEU A 156 -7.44 -15.82 -10.69
C LEU A 156 -8.55 -16.60 -11.36
N ARG A 157 -8.26 -17.14 -12.54
CA ARG A 157 -9.17 -18.05 -13.20
C ARG A 157 -8.90 -19.46 -12.70
N CYS A 158 -9.96 -20.14 -12.24
CA CYS A 158 -9.85 -21.50 -11.77
C CYS A 158 -9.40 -22.47 -12.90
N HIS A 159 -8.80 -23.61 -12.56
CA HIS A 159 -8.45 -24.66 -13.54
C HIS A 159 -9.66 -25.16 -14.35
N CYS A 160 -10.86 -25.13 -13.75
CA CYS A 160 -12.10 -25.47 -14.46
C CYS A 160 -12.55 -24.39 -15.48
N ARG A 161 -11.94 -23.20 -15.45
CA ARG A 161 -12.26 -22.00 -16.25
C ARG A 161 -13.65 -21.41 -16.08
N ILE A 162 -14.47 -21.97 -15.20
CA ILE A 162 -15.83 -21.51 -14.87
C ILE A 162 -15.77 -20.47 -13.74
N SER A 163 -15.10 -20.80 -12.64
CA SER A 163 -15.06 -19.94 -11.46
C SER A 163 -13.90 -18.93 -11.52
N LEU A 164 -14.15 -17.73 -10.99
CA LEU A 164 -13.12 -16.75 -10.66
C LEU A 164 -12.86 -16.79 -9.15
N LEU A 165 -11.59 -16.92 -8.78
CA LEU A 165 -11.14 -16.99 -7.39
C LEU A 165 -10.51 -15.66 -6.99
N TYR A 166 -10.75 -15.23 -5.76
CA TYR A 166 -10.16 -14.03 -5.18
C TYR A 166 -9.15 -14.46 -4.13
N VAL A 167 -7.87 -14.17 -4.40
CA VAL A 167 -6.76 -14.59 -3.55
C VAL A 167 -5.89 -13.39 -3.23
N GLU A 168 -5.49 -13.27 -1.96
CA GLU A 168 -4.58 -12.21 -1.52
C GLU A 168 -3.25 -12.26 -2.28
N CYS A 169 -2.78 -11.10 -2.73
CA CYS A 169 -1.53 -10.98 -3.48
C CYS A 169 -0.33 -11.53 -2.68
N THR A 170 -0.29 -11.31 -1.36
CA THR A 170 0.75 -11.86 -0.47
C THR A 170 0.85 -13.37 -0.57
N LYS A 171 -0.29 -14.07 -0.45
CA LYS A 171 -0.38 -15.52 -0.54
C LYS A 171 0.07 -16.03 -1.90
N LEU A 172 -0.14 -15.27 -2.98
CA LEU A 172 0.34 -15.64 -4.32
C LEU A 172 1.81 -15.35 -4.54
N SER A 173 2.31 -14.22 -4.03
CA SER A 173 3.70 -13.80 -4.21
C SER A 173 4.68 -14.67 -3.43
N SER A 174 4.29 -15.16 -2.25
CA SER A 174 5.12 -16.02 -1.42
C SER A 174 4.87 -17.51 -1.62
N ALA A 175 3.89 -17.89 -2.44
CA ALA A 175 3.53 -19.28 -2.67
C ALA A 175 4.50 -19.97 -3.64
N ASP A 176 4.86 -21.20 -3.31
CA ASP A 176 5.48 -22.14 -4.25
C ASP A 176 4.47 -22.60 -5.32
N GLU A 177 4.97 -23.19 -6.40
CA GLU A 177 4.14 -23.63 -7.54
C GLU A 177 2.98 -24.56 -7.12
N GLN A 178 3.21 -25.47 -6.16
CA GLN A 178 2.16 -26.36 -5.66
C GLN A 178 1.04 -25.60 -4.95
N MET A 179 1.39 -24.60 -4.14
CA MET A 179 0.42 -23.75 -3.45
C MET A 179 -0.34 -22.87 -4.45
N LYS A 180 0.32 -22.36 -5.50
CA LYS A 180 -0.36 -21.63 -6.59
C LYS A 180 -1.38 -22.50 -7.33
N VAL A 181 -1.06 -23.77 -7.56
CA VAL A 181 -2.01 -24.73 -8.16
C VAL A 181 -3.23 -24.91 -7.26
N GLN A 182 -3.04 -25.04 -5.94
CA GLN A 182 -4.15 -25.15 -4.98
C GLN A 182 -4.99 -23.87 -4.91
N LEU A 183 -4.36 -22.69 -4.85
CA LEU A 183 -5.04 -21.39 -4.85
C LEU A 183 -5.81 -21.11 -6.15
N SER A 184 -5.43 -21.80 -7.23
CA SER A 184 -6.11 -21.74 -8.53
C SER A 184 -7.17 -22.83 -8.71
N SER A 185 -7.44 -23.63 -7.68
CA SER A 185 -8.51 -24.64 -7.66
C SER A 185 -9.71 -24.11 -6.89
N CYS A 186 -10.92 -24.29 -7.44
CA CYS A 186 -12.15 -23.95 -6.72
C CYS A 186 -12.52 -24.99 -5.66
N SER A 187 -11.69 -26.01 -5.44
CA SER A 187 -11.91 -27.14 -4.50
C SER A 187 -13.18 -27.98 -4.73
N ASN A 188 -13.97 -27.66 -5.76
CA ASN A 188 -15.12 -28.43 -6.18
C ASN A 188 -14.71 -29.61 -7.08
N GLN A 189 -15.61 -30.57 -7.24
CA GLN A 189 -15.46 -31.66 -8.20
C GLN A 189 -15.28 -31.10 -9.62
N CYS A 190 -14.36 -31.69 -10.38
CA CYS A 190 -14.10 -31.28 -11.75
C CYS A 190 -15.37 -31.42 -12.62
N PRO A 191 -15.80 -30.36 -13.34
CA PRO A 191 -17.02 -30.38 -14.14
C PRO A 191 -16.85 -31.10 -15.48
N LYS A 192 -15.63 -31.53 -15.84
CA LYS A 192 -15.35 -32.19 -17.11
C LYS A 192 -15.88 -33.63 -17.11
N GLU A 193 -16.42 -34.02 -18.26
CA GLU A 193 -16.89 -35.38 -18.52
C GLU A 193 -15.78 -36.19 -19.19
N LEU A 194 -15.62 -37.44 -18.76
CA LEU A 194 -14.71 -38.41 -19.34
C LEU A 194 -15.32 -39.00 -20.61
N SER A 195 -14.51 -39.68 -21.42
CA SER A 195 -14.96 -40.39 -22.64
C SER A 195 -16.14 -41.35 -22.42
N CYS A 196 -16.29 -41.91 -21.22
CA CYS A 196 -17.43 -42.77 -20.85
C CYS A 196 -18.73 -42.02 -20.51
N GLY A 197 -18.76 -40.69 -20.63
CA GLY A 197 -19.91 -39.83 -20.30
C GLY A 197 -20.10 -39.51 -18.82
N HIS A 198 -19.25 -40.05 -17.92
CA HIS A 198 -19.30 -39.73 -16.50
C HIS A 198 -18.46 -38.49 -16.16
N ARG A 199 -18.88 -37.73 -15.15
CA ARG A 199 -18.09 -36.61 -14.60
C ARG A 199 -16.86 -37.11 -13.84
N CYS A 200 -15.73 -36.43 -14.05
CA CYS A 200 -14.49 -36.67 -13.32
C CYS A 200 -14.72 -36.55 -11.81
N LYS A 201 -14.23 -37.50 -11.02
CA LYS A 201 -14.38 -37.51 -9.55
C LYS A 201 -13.27 -36.74 -8.81
N GLN A 202 -12.22 -36.34 -9.51
CA GLN A 202 -11.13 -35.59 -8.89
C GLN A 202 -11.60 -34.16 -8.57
N VAL A 203 -11.06 -33.58 -7.50
CA VAL A 203 -11.17 -32.15 -7.23
C VAL A 203 -10.57 -31.36 -8.39
N CYS A 204 -11.03 -30.13 -8.59
CA CYS A 204 -10.58 -29.29 -9.69
C CYS A 204 -9.05 -29.25 -9.74
N HIS A 205 -8.52 -29.76 -10.84
CA HIS A 205 -7.11 -30.03 -11.04
C HIS A 205 -6.64 -29.36 -12.34
N PRO A 206 -5.35 -29.05 -12.47
CA PRO A 206 -4.79 -28.55 -13.71
C PRO A 206 -4.85 -29.62 -14.81
N GLY A 207 -4.93 -29.18 -16.07
CA GLY A 207 -4.78 -30.06 -17.24
C GLY A 207 -6.02 -30.87 -17.65
N VAL A 208 -5.76 -31.99 -18.30
CA VAL A 208 -6.75 -32.95 -18.81
C VAL A 208 -7.10 -33.95 -17.70
N CYS A 209 -8.35 -34.40 -17.65
CA CYS A 209 -8.77 -35.39 -16.67
C CYS A 209 -8.15 -36.76 -16.98
N GLU A 210 -7.91 -37.53 -15.93
CA GLU A 210 -7.55 -38.93 -16.07
C GLU A 210 -8.76 -39.72 -16.58
N GLU A 211 -8.60 -40.42 -17.71
CA GLU A 211 -9.69 -41.12 -18.40
C GLU A 211 -10.19 -42.38 -17.67
N THR A 212 -9.54 -42.78 -16.57
CA THR A 212 -9.95 -43.94 -15.77
C THR A 212 -11.17 -43.62 -14.91
N CYS A 213 -12.34 -43.98 -15.41
CA CYS A 213 -13.58 -43.81 -14.67
C CYS A 213 -13.71 -44.83 -13.53
N GLN A 214 -13.78 -44.34 -12.28
CA GLN A 214 -14.01 -45.13 -11.07
C GLN A 214 -15.49 -45.12 -10.62
N GLN A 215 -16.42 -44.80 -11.53
CA GLN A 215 -17.86 -44.92 -11.26
C GLN A 215 -18.25 -46.39 -11.28
N ARG A 216 -19.14 -46.80 -10.37
CA ARG A 216 -19.72 -48.15 -10.37
C ARG A 216 -20.96 -48.15 -11.24
N VAL A 217 -20.96 -48.99 -12.28
CA VAL A 217 -22.08 -49.16 -13.20
C VAL A 217 -22.71 -50.52 -12.98
N LYS A 218 -24.04 -50.58 -13.12
CA LYS A 218 -24.82 -51.81 -12.99
C LYS A 218 -24.99 -52.42 -14.37
N LEU A 219 -24.23 -53.47 -14.66
CA LEU A 219 -24.43 -54.26 -15.86
C LEU A 219 -25.50 -55.31 -15.63
N ARG A 220 -26.28 -55.58 -16.68
CA ARG A 220 -27.38 -56.55 -16.66
C ARG A 220 -27.21 -57.56 -17.79
N CYS A 221 -27.62 -58.81 -17.56
CA CYS A 221 -27.77 -59.77 -18.67
C CYS A 221 -28.77 -59.23 -19.72
N PRO A 222 -28.76 -59.76 -20.95
CA PRO A 222 -29.80 -59.47 -21.96
C PRO A 222 -31.22 -59.68 -21.43
N CYS A 223 -31.39 -60.67 -20.56
CA CYS A 223 -32.63 -61.01 -19.86
C CYS A 223 -33.03 -60.09 -18.70
N ARG A 224 -32.17 -59.13 -18.32
CA ARG A 224 -32.27 -58.22 -17.16
C ARG A 224 -32.39 -58.86 -15.76
N ARG A 225 -32.39 -60.20 -15.64
CA ARG A 225 -32.43 -60.98 -14.38
C ARG A 225 -31.16 -60.82 -13.55
N ILE A 226 -30.00 -61.09 -14.14
CA ILE A 226 -28.70 -60.98 -13.46
C ILE A 226 -28.27 -59.52 -13.49
N ARG A 227 -27.79 -59.04 -12.34
CA ARG A 227 -27.18 -57.72 -12.18
C ARG A 227 -25.82 -57.88 -11.53
N LYS A 228 -24.82 -57.18 -12.04
CA LYS A 228 -23.48 -57.12 -11.43
C LYS A 228 -22.99 -55.69 -11.43
N GLU A 229 -22.40 -55.28 -10.32
CA GLU A 229 -21.76 -53.98 -10.19
C GLU A 229 -20.30 -54.11 -10.60
N VAL A 230 -19.88 -53.31 -11.58
CA VAL A 230 -18.49 -53.24 -12.03
C VAL A 230 -18.05 -51.80 -12.12
N VAL A 231 -16.74 -51.57 -12.11
CA VAL A 231 -16.18 -50.24 -12.36
C VAL A 231 -16.30 -49.93 -13.85
N CYS A 232 -16.70 -48.70 -14.19
CA CYS A 232 -16.92 -48.25 -15.57
C CYS A 232 -15.71 -48.49 -16.48
N SER A 233 -14.49 -48.23 -16.01
CA SER A 233 -13.26 -48.54 -16.75
C SER A 233 -13.06 -50.03 -17.05
N LEU A 234 -13.63 -50.92 -16.23
CA LEU A 234 -13.57 -52.37 -16.38
C LEU A 234 -14.83 -52.95 -17.04
N GLN A 235 -15.78 -52.11 -17.47
CA GLN A 235 -17.02 -52.54 -18.11
C GLN A 235 -16.74 -53.34 -19.39
N ALA A 236 -15.80 -52.88 -20.21
CA ALA A 236 -15.44 -53.56 -21.46
C ALA A 236 -14.86 -54.98 -21.25
N LEU A 237 -14.34 -55.25 -20.05
CA LEU A 237 -13.78 -56.56 -19.68
C LEU A 237 -14.82 -57.48 -19.02
N CYS A 238 -16.03 -56.99 -18.75
CA CYS A 238 -17.08 -57.75 -18.08
C CYS A 238 -18.20 -58.13 -19.05
N ASP A 239 -18.14 -59.34 -19.61
CA ASP A 239 -19.24 -59.93 -20.35
C ASP A 239 -20.24 -60.62 -19.40
N LEU A 240 -21.49 -60.15 -19.39
CA LEU A 240 -22.56 -60.68 -18.52
C LEU A 240 -23.58 -61.45 -19.35
N GLN A 241 -23.37 -62.76 -19.43
CA GLN A 241 -24.25 -63.67 -20.12
C GLN A 241 -25.38 -64.19 -19.22
N CYS A 242 -26.46 -64.68 -19.85
CA CYS A 242 -27.53 -65.39 -19.16
C CYS A 242 -26.99 -66.70 -18.57
N ASP A 243 -27.42 -67.06 -17.36
CA ASP A 243 -27.25 -68.41 -16.82
C ASP A 243 -28.39 -69.34 -17.29
N ASP A 244 -28.35 -70.61 -16.89
CA ASP A 244 -29.37 -71.59 -17.27
C ASP A 244 -30.76 -71.21 -16.77
N VAL A 245 -30.85 -70.59 -15.60
CA VAL A 245 -32.11 -70.12 -15.01
C VAL A 245 -32.70 -68.98 -15.83
N CYS A 246 -31.88 -68.04 -16.29
CA CYS A 246 -32.28 -66.97 -17.20
C CYS A 246 -32.82 -67.51 -18.52
N ARG A 247 -32.13 -68.49 -19.12
CA ARG A 247 -32.55 -69.11 -20.38
C ARG A 247 -33.89 -69.83 -20.23
N GLU A 248 -34.07 -70.58 -19.15
CA GLU A 248 -35.32 -71.30 -18.88
C GLU A 248 -36.50 -70.36 -18.66
N GLN A 249 -36.30 -69.27 -17.91
CA GLN A 249 -37.35 -68.26 -17.72
C GLN A 249 -37.73 -67.57 -19.03
N GLN A 250 -36.76 -67.25 -19.90
CA GLN A 250 -37.06 -66.67 -21.21
C GLN A 250 -37.88 -67.62 -22.09
N LYS A 251 -37.57 -68.92 -22.11
CA LYS A 251 -38.34 -69.93 -22.84
C LYS A 251 -39.78 -70.05 -22.34
N LYS A 252 -39.97 -70.03 -21.02
CA LYS A 252 -41.32 -70.06 -20.43
C LYS A 252 -42.12 -68.81 -20.79
N VAL A 253 -41.51 -67.63 -20.71
CA VAL A 253 -42.16 -66.36 -21.09
C VAL A 253 -42.52 -66.35 -22.58
N SER A 254 -41.64 -66.83 -23.47
CA SER A 254 -41.96 -66.90 -24.90
C SER A 254 -43.08 -67.91 -25.20
N GLN A 255 -43.06 -69.08 -24.57
CA GLN A 255 -44.12 -70.09 -24.72
C GLN A 255 -45.49 -69.58 -24.25
N VAL A 256 -45.54 -68.90 -23.09
CA VAL A 256 -46.78 -68.30 -22.58
C VAL A 256 -47.28 -67.23 -23.53
N LYS A 257 -46.41 -66.33 -24.00
CA LYS A 257 -46.78 -65.26 -24.92
C LYS A 257 -47.28 -65.79 -26.27
N GLU A 258 -46.65 -66.85 -26.79
CA GLU A 258 -47.10 -67.52 -28.03
C GLU A 258 -48.41 -68.27 -27.83
N ALA A 259 -48.68 -68.82 -26.64
CA ALA A 259 -49.95 -69.47 -26.32
C ALA A 259 -51.07 -68.43 -26.16
N GLU A 260 -50.80 -67.29 -25.50
CA GLU A 260 -51.72 -66.16 -25.37
C GLU A 260 -52.05 -65.55 -26.73
N LEU A 261 -51.05 -65.36 -27.61
CA LEU A 261 -51.28 -64.85 -28.97
C LEU A 261 -52.17 -65.81 -29.78
N ARG A 262 -51.86 -67.12 -29.76
CA ARG A 262 -52.67 -68.13 -30.45
C ARG A 262 -54.10 -68.19 -29.90
N ALA A 263 -54.27 -68.14 -28.59
CA ALA A 263 -55.60 -68.12 -27.97
C ALA A 263 -56.39 -66.86 -28.34
N ALA A 264 -55.73 -65.70 -28.43
CA ALA A 264 -56.35 -64.45 -28.87
C ALA A 264 -56.77 -64.52 -30.35
N GLU A 265 -55.93 -65.05 -31.23
CA GLU A 265 -56.24 -65.27 -32.64
C GLU A 265 -57.41 -66.26 -32.83
N GLU A 266 -57.43 -67.37 -32.08
CA GLU A 266 -58.53 -68.33 -32.08
C GLU A 266 -59.84 -67.72 -31.56
N GLU A 267 -59.78 -66.90 -30.52
CA GLU A 267 -60.95 -66.17 -29.99
C GLU A 267 -61.48 -65.14 -31.01
N GLU A 268 -60.60 -64.40 -31.68
CA GLU A 268 -60.96 -63.45 -32.72
C GLU A 268 -61.60 -64.16 -33.94
N GLN A 269 -61.02 -65.27 -34.40
CA GLN A 269 -61.59 -66.08 -35.48
C GLN A 269 -62.97 -66.64 -35.12
N ARG A 270 -63.16 -67.11 -33.88
CA ARG A 270 -64.47 -67.55 -33.40
C ARG A 270 -65.50 -66.42 -33.42
N LYS A 271 -65.13 -65.21 -32.98
CA LYS A 271 -66.01 -64.03 -33.03
C LYS A 271 -66.45 -63.69 -34.46
N LEU A 272 -65.51 -63.68 -35.40
CA LEU A 272 -65.81 -63.43 -36.83
C LEU A 272 -66.73 -64.51 -37.43
N GLN A 273 -66.48 -65.78 -37.14
CA GLN A 273 -67.35 -66.88 -37.60
C GLN A 273 -68.77 -66.79 -37.01
N THR A 274 -68.93 -66.34 -35.76
CA THR A 274 -70.26 -66.13 -35.19
C THR A 274 -71.00 -64.90 -35.73
N SER A 275 -70.28 -63.87 -36.19
CA SER A 275 -70.92 -62.68 -36.79
C SER A 275 -71.41 -62.92 -38.23
N ASP A 276 -70.82 -63.86 -38.96
CA ASP A 276 -71.25 -64.21 -40.34
C ASP A 276 -72.48 -65.15 -40.39
N LEU A 277 -72.93 -65.65 -39.22
CA LEU A 277 -74.08 -66.56 -39.08
C LEU A 277 -75.37 -65.87 -38.59
N VAL A 278 -75.37 -64.54 -38.50
CA VAL A 278 -76.52 -63.68 -38.13
C VAL A 278 -76.91 -62.81 -39.31
#